data_AF-A0A925TE52-F1
#
_entry.id   AF-A0A925TE52-F1
#
_cell.length_a   1.000
_cell.length_b   1.000
_cell.length_c   1.000
_cell.angle_alpha   90.00
_cell.angle_beta   90.00
_cell.angle_gamma   90.00
#
_symmetry.space_group_name_H-M   'P 1'
#
loop_
_entity.id
_entity.type
_entity.pdbx_description
1 polymer ?
#
loop_
_entity_poly.entity_id
_entity_poly.type
_entity_poly.pdbx_seq_one_letter_code
_entity_poly.pdbx_strand_id
1 'polypeptide(L)' 'AQGGRHESGRETFGHSLAVSPWGEVIAEAGTEPGILLAEIDVAQVADARRRIPSLKNKRPFTLKGPLT' A
#
# COMPACT_ATOMS: atom_id res chain seq x y z
N ALA A 1 -9.19 13.83 7.20
CA ALA A 1 -8.14 14.12 6.19
C ALA A 1 -6.92 13.23 6.42
N GLN A 2 -6.20 12.90 5.34
CA GLN A 2 -4.94 12.13 5.39
C GLN A 2 -3.70 13.05 5.41
N GLY A 3 -3.85 14.33 5.07
CA GLY A 3 -2.80 15.36 5.14
C GLY A 3 -3.27 16.59 5.91
N GLY A 4 -2.29 17.31 6.47
CA GLY A 4 -2.49 18.60 7.12
C GLY A 4 -2.84 18.54 8.61
N ARG A 5 -3.16 19.72 9.15
CA ARG A 5 -3.53 19.94 10.55
C ARG A 5 -5.04 19.97 10.71
N HIS A 6 -5.53 19.27 11.73
CA HIS A 6 -6.95 19.13 12.04
C HIS A 6 -7.34 20.06 13.19
N GLU A 7 -8.62 20.40 13.29
CA GLU A 7 -9.16 21.29 14.33
C GLU A 7 -8.85 20.82 15.76
N SER A 8 -8.73 19.50 15.96
CA SER A 8 -8.33 18.90 17.24
C SER A 8 -6.85 19.05 17.58
N GLY A 9 -6.06 19.73 16.75
CA GLY A 9 -4.61 19.88 16.90
C GLY A 9 -3.79 18.70 16.39
N ARG A 10 -4.43 17.61 15.97
CA ARG A 10 -3.76 16.46 15.34
C ARG A 10 -3.18 16.84 13.98
N GLU A 11 -2.00 16.33 13.64
CA GLU A 11 -1.42 16.40 12.31
C GLU A 11 -1.38 15.02 11.65
N THR A 12 -1.62 14.99 10.35
CA THR A 12 -1.52 13.78 9.52
C THR A 12 -0.53 14.02 8.39
N PHE A 13 0.30 13.01 8.11
CA PHE A 13 1.49 13.14 7.27
C PHE A 13 1.20 13.55 5.81
N GLY A 14 0.07 13.14 5.25
CA GLY A 14 -0.20 13.27 3.81
C GLY A 14 0.32 12.05 3.06
N HIS A 15 0.93 12.27 1.90
CA HIS A 15 1.63 11.23 1.13
C HIS A 15 0.75 10.01 0.79
N SER A 16 -0.54 10.24 0.52
CA SER A 16 -1.39 9.19 -0.05
C SER A 16 -0.78 8.73 -1.37
N LEU A 17 -0.64 7.42 -1.56
CA LEU A 17 0.13 6.87 -2.66
C LEU A 17 -0.51 5.60 -3.23
N ALA A 18 -0.27 5.36 -4.52
CA ALA A 18 -0.57 4.10 -5.20
C ALA A 18 0.75 3.47 -5.66
N VAL A 19 0.92 2.17 -5.42
CA VAL A 19 2.13 1.41 -5.77
C VAL A 19 1.79 0.28 -6.71
N SER A 20 2.60 0.09 -7.74
CA SER A 20 2.51 -1.07 -8.64
C SER A 20 2.86 -2.37 -7.89
N PRO A 21 2.49 -3.53 -8.45
CA PRO A 21 2.85 -4.83 -7.89
C PRO A 21 4.37 -5.09 -7.79
N TRP A 22 5.21 -4.29 -8.46
CA TRP A 22 6.67 -4.38 -8.41
C TRP A 22 7.32 -3.40 -7.41
N GLY A 23 6.52 -2.60 -6.71
CA GLY A 23 7.01 -1.64 -5.71
C GLY A 23 7.26 -0.22 -6.24
N GLU A 24 6.91 0.07 -7.50
CA GLU A 24 7.02 1.40 -8.07
C GLU A 24 5.87 2.29 -7.60
N VAL A 25 6.15 3.51 -7.14
CA VAL A 25 5.12 4.51 -6.81
C VAL A 25 4.56 5.09 -8.11
N ILE A 26 3.31 4.78 -8.43
CA ILE A 26 2.65 5.19 -9.68
C ILE A 26 1.82 6.47 -9.52
N ALA A 27 1.52 6.86 -8.29
CA ALA A 27 0.94 8.14 -7.95
C ALA A 27 1.24 8.47 -6.48
N GLU A 28 1.53 9.73 -6.17
CA GLU A 28 1.74 10.22 -4.80
C GLU A 28 1.16 11.62 -4.65
N ALA A 29 0.42 11.85 -3.56
CA ALA A 29 -0.07 13.15 -3.15
C ALA A 29 0.92 13.81 -2.17
N GLY A 30 0.86 15.14 -2.02
CA GLY A 30 1.64 15.86 -1.01
C GLY A 30 0.96 15.90 0.36
N THR A 31 1.24 16.98 1.10
CA THR A 31 0.64 17.29 2.40
C THR A 31 -0.69 18.02 2.30
N GLU A 32 -0.94 18.66 1.16
CA GLU A 32 -2.10 19.52 0.94
C GLU A 32 -3.36 18.72 0.53
N PRO A 33 -4.57 19.23 0.84
CA PRO A 33 -5.82 18.65 0.37
C PRO A 33 -5.88 18.56 -1.16
N GLY A 34 -6.31 17.41 -1.68
CA GLY A 34 -6.43 17.22 -3.12
C GLY A 34 -6.99 15.85 -3.51
N ILE A 35 -7.11 15.65 -4.82
CA ILE A 35 -7.50 14.37 -5.44
C ILE A 35 -6.30 13.83 -6.19
N LEU A 36 -5.97 12.56 -5.92
CA LEU A 36 -4.94 11.81 -6.63
C LEU A 36 -5.62 10.77 -7.52
N LEU A 37 -5.25 10.75 -8.81
CA LEU A 37 -5.71 9.75 -9.76
C LEU A 37 -4.54 8.83 -10.12
N ALA A 38 -4.83 7.54 -10.25
CA ALA A 38 -3.86 6.53 -10.68
C ALA A 38 -4.53 5.59 -11.69
N GLU A 39 -3.83 5.29 -12.78
CA GLU A 39 -4.24 4.28 -13.74
C GLU A 39 -3.70 2.91 -13.29
N ILE A 40 -4.56 1.89 -13.29
CA ILE A 40 -4.22 0.55 -12.81
C ILE A 40 -4.29 -0.44 -13.97
N ASP A 41 -3.13 -0.97 -14.35
CA ASP A 41 -3.06 -2.15 -15.20
C ASP A 41 -3.03 -3.45 -14.37
N VAL A 42 -4.16 -4.15 -14.36
CA VAL A 42 -4.32 -5.41 -13.62
C VAL A 42 -3.48 -6.56 -14.19
N ALA A 43 -3.02 -6.48 -15.44
CA ALA A 43 -2.16 -7.50 -16.04
C ALA A 43 -0.79 -7.57 -15.35
N GLN A 44 -0.30 -6.45 -14.81
CA GLN A 44 0.97 -6.39 -14.09
C GLN A 44 0.98 -7.24 -12.81
N VAL A 45 -0.19 -7.48 -12.20
CA VAL A 45 -0.30 -8.36 -11.01
C VAL A 45 0.08 -9.79 -11.37
N ALA A 46 -0.43 -10.29 -12.50
CA ALA A 46 -0.12 -11.64 -12.96
C ALA A 46 1.37 -11.77 -13.30
N ASP A 47 1.96 -10.73 -13.89
CA ASP A 47 3.39 -10.71 -14.20
C ASP A 47 4.28 -10.74 -12.95
N ALA A 48 4.02 -9.84 -12.00
CA ALA A 48 4.77 -9.79 -10.74
C ALA A 48 4.71 -11.13 -9.98
N ARG A 49 3.52 -11.76 -9.92
CA ARG A 49 3.34 -13.07 -9.26
C ARG A 49 4.04 -14.22 -10.00
N ARG A 50 4.24 -14.14 -11.31
CA ARG A 50 5.04 -15.12 -12.06
C ARG A 50 6.53 -14.95 -11.76
N ARG A 51 7.01 -13.72 -11.70
CA ARG A 51 8.43 -13.39 -11.45
C ARG A 51 8.86 -13.73 -10.03
N ILE A 52 8.01 -13.42 -9.03
CA ILE A 52 8.26 -13.74 -7.62
C ILE A 52 7.06 -14.53 -7.07
N PRO A 53 7.09 -15.87 -7.13
CA PRO A 53 5.95 -16.71 -6.76
C PRO A 53 5.82 -16.94 -5.24
N SER A 54 5.95 -15.89 -4.43
CA SER A 54 5.94 -15.97 -2.95
C SER A 54 4.73 -16.71 -2.38
N LEU A 55 3.55 -16.52 -2.98
CA LEU A 55 2.32 -17.20 -2.55
C LEU A 55 2.34 -18.71 -2.83
N LYS A 56 2.99 -19.17 -3.91
CA LYS A 56 3.16 -20.61 -4.19
C LYS A 56 4.10 -21.26 -3.18
N ASN A 57 5.08 -20.49 -2.68
CA ASN A 57 6.06 -20.95 -1.70
C ASN A 57 5.57 -20.75 -0.25
N LYS A 58 4.33 -20.29 -0.04
CA LYS A 58 3.79 -20.03 1.30
C LYS A 58 3.73 -21.33 2.10
N ARG A 59 4.34 -21.33 3.28
CA ARG A 59 4.23 -22.42 4.26
C ARG A 59 3.05 -22.18 5.20
N PRO A 60 2.34 -23.23 5.63
CA PRO A 60 1.35 -23.10 6.71
C PRO A 60 2.01 -22.52 7.95
N PHE A 61 1.38 -21.50 8.53
CA PHE A 61 1.76 -20.95 9.82
C PHE A 61 0.78 -21.47 10.87
N THR A 62 1.33 -22.12 11.90
CA THR A 62 0.58 -22.53 13.08
C THR A 62 1.18 -21.81 14.27
N LEU A 63 0.35 -21.06 14.99
CA LEU A 63 0.75 -20.43 16.24
C LEU A 63 1.09 -21.52 17.26
N LYS A 64 2.32 -21.49 17.80
CA LYS A 64 2.73 -22.39 18.88
C LYS A 64 2.73 -21.62 20.19
N GLY A 65 1.90 -22.05 21.13
CA GLY A 65 1.75 -21.46 22.47
C GLY A 65 0.52 -20.56 22.62
N PRO A 66 0.12 -20.25 23.86
CA PRO A 66 -1.02 -19.38 24.12
C PRO A 66 -0.70 -17.93 23.73
N LEU A 67 -1.68 -17.24 23.13
CA LEU A 67 -1.71 -15.79 22.96
C LEU A 67 -2.09 -15.16 24.31
N THR A 68 -1.23 -15.30 25.31
CA THR A 68 -1.36 -14.55 26.57
C THR A 68 -0.53 -13.29 26.51
#